data_AF-A0A2V9MIC6-F1
#
_entry.id   AF-A0A2V9MIC6-F1
#
_cell.length_a   1.000
_cell.length_b   1.000
_cell.length_c   1.000
_cell.angle_alpha   90.00
_cell.angle_beta   90.00
_cell.angle_gamma   90.00
#
_symmetry.space_group_name_H-M   'P 1'
#
loop_
_entity.id
_entity.type
_entity.pdbx_description
1 polymer ?
#
loop_
_entity_poly.entity_id
_entity_poly.type
_entity_poly.pdbx_seq_one_letter_code
_entity_poly.pdbx_strand_id
1 'polypeptide(L)'
;MNQEKPKIGITLGDVAGIGPEVALKALLEPSIEERCTPVLIGDFSTVKYYADRLMPERSIRVLQDPLQATSNPAAVQVVDLKNIDFAHVKLGKALEYIRAAVDFCLKKKIDAVVTGPIHKEAAQMAGINAPGHTEYLAALCKVQEVRMLLVVNHLRAMHVSTHLSLRRALDAVKKARILDTIHYAVKALKQLQVQNGRIAVAGLNPHASEGGLFGSEETEEIAPAVRQAQSEGLNVTGPVSPDTVFHRMNHGEFDLVIALYHDQGHIPLKLLGFDSGVNVTIGLPIIRTSVDHGTAFDIAGKLLANPESMVKAIQLACLMAEKS
;
A
#
# COMPACT_ATOMS: atom_id res chain seq x y z
N MET A 1 25.41 1.53 17.36
CA MET A 1 24.47 0.47 17.80
C MET A 1 23.91 -0.17 16.53
N ASN A 2 24.16 -1.46 16.28
CA ASN A 2 23.51 -2.16 15.16
C ASN A 2 22.01 -2.18 15.45
N GLN A 3 21.25 -1.28 14.81
CA GLN A 3 19.79 -1.38 14.85
C GLN A 3 19.41 -2.72 14.21
N GLU A 4 18.64 -3.52 14.92
CA GLU A 4 18.08 -4.76 14.40
C GLU A 4 17.18 -4.42 13.20
N LYS A 5 17.40 -5.08 12.06
CA LYS A 5 16.63 -4.83 10.84
C LYS A 5 15.13 -5.05 11.10
N PRO A 6 14.23 -4.20 10.56
CA PRO A 6 12.79 -4.40 10.73
C PRO A 6 12.37 -5.77 10.19
N LYS A 7 11.48 -6.46 10.92
CA LYS A 7 10.87 -7.72 10.48
C LYS A 7 9.64 -7.38 9.64
N ILE A 8 9.64 -7.77 8.36
CA ILE A 8 8.57 -7.42 7.41
C ILE A 8 7.78 -8.69 7.09
N GLY A 9 6.51 -8.72 7.48
CA GLY A 9 5.61 -9.82 7.16
C GLY A 9 5.04 -9.68 5.75
N ILE A 10 5.31 -10.64 4.87
CA ILE A 10 4.88 -10.64 3.48
C ILE A 10 3.82 -11.72 3.31
N THR A 11 2.55 -11.33 3.14
CA THR A 11 1.48 -12.32 2.90
C THR A 11 1.52 -12.77 1.45
N LEU A 12 1.44 -14.07 1.19
CA LEU A 12 1.50 -14.61 -0.18
C LEU A 12 0.34 -14.14 -1.09
N GLY A 13 -0.78 -13.71 -0.51
CA GLY A 13 -1.99 -13.38 -1.27
C GLY A 13 -2.73 -14.63 -1.73
N ASP A 14 -3.45 -14.54 -2.85
CA ASP A 14 -4.12 -15.69 -3.43
C ASP A 14 -3.11 -16.67 -4.04
N VAL A 15 -3.07 -17.91 -3.53
CA VAL A 15 -2.09 -18.92 -3.96
C VAL A 15 -2.35 -19.43 -5.38
N ALA A 16 -3.56 -19.24 -5.91
CA ALA A 16 -3.87 -19.54 -7.30
C ALA A 16 -3.40 -18.43 -8.26
N GLY A 17 -2.99 -17.27 -7.73
CA GLY A 17 -2.46 -16.15 -8.49
C GLY A 17 -0.93 -16.09 -8.49
N ILE A 18 -0.40 -14.96 -8.97
CA ILE A 18 1.05 -14.69 -9.01
C ILE A 18 1.65 -14.30 -7.65
N GLY A 19 0.83 -14.13 -6.60
CA GLY A 19 1.27 -13.59 -5.32
C GLY A 19 2.46 -14.34 -4.70
N PRO A 20 2.43 -15.68 -4.60
CA PRO A 20 3.58 -16.45 -4.13
C PRO A 20 4.82 -16.25 -5.01
N GLU A 21 4.66 -16.25 -6.33
CA GLU A 21 5.76 -16.10 -7.28
C GLU A 21 6.49 -14.76 -7.10
N VAL A 22 5.75 -13.65 -7.05
CA VAL A 22 6.35 -12.32 -6.91
C VAL A 22 6.92 -12.10 -5.52
N ALA A 23 6.31 -12.68 -4.46
CA ALA A 23 6.84 -12.62 -3.11
C ALA A 23 8.22 -13.30 -3.03
N LEU A 24 8.35 -14.50 -3.60
CA LEU A 24 9.62 -15.24 -3.59
C LEU A 24 10.66 -14.60 -4.52
N LYS A 25 10.27 -14.16 -5.73
CA LYS A 25 11.18 -13.43 -6.63
C LYS A 25 11.70 -12.14 -5.99
N ALA A 26 10.89 -11.42 -5.22
CA ALA A 26 11.35 -10.23 -4.51
C ALA A 26 12.45 -10.53 -3.47
N LEU A 27 12.49 -11.74 -2.88
CA LEU A 27 13.56 -12.14 -1.95
C LEU A 27 14.89 -12.45 -2.65
N LEU A 28 14.90 -12.57 -3.98
CA LEU A 28 16.13 -12.69 -4.75
C LEU A 28 16.87 -11.35 -4.88
N GLU A 29 16.19 -10.23 -4.65
CA GLU A 29 16.80 -8.90 -4.67
C GLU A 29 17.64 -8.67 -3.41
N PRO A 30 18.99 -8.54 -3.52
CA PRO A 30 19.87 -8.40 -2.36
C PRO A 30 19.50 -7.23 -1.44
N SER A 31 19.00 -6.13 -2.05
CA SER A 31 18.58 -4.92 -1.35
C SER A 31 17.47 -5.17 -0.30
N ILE A 32 16.67 -6.24 -0.45
CA ILE A 32 15.61 -6.57 0.51
C ILE A 32 16.22 -7.08 1.82
N GLU A 33 17.09 -8.08 1.74
CA GLU A 33 17.72 -8.67 2.92
C GLU A 33 18.71 -7.73 3.59
N GLU A 34 19.31 -6.80 2.83
CA GLU A 34 20.12 -5.71 3.40
C GLU A 34 19.29 -4.79 4.31
N ARG A 35 18.02 -4.54 3.96
CA ARG A 35 17.17 -3.56 4.64
C ARG A 35 16.21 -4.15 5.67
N CYS A 36 15.85 -5.43 5.57
CA CYS A 36 14.89 -6.05 6.49
C CYS A 36 15.16 -7.53 6.74
N THR A 37 14.42 -8.08 7.71
CA THR A 37 14.25 -9.53 7.86
C THR A 37 12.89 -9.91 7.29
N PRO A 38 12.81 -10.44 6.05
CA PRO A 38 11.55 -10.83 5.44
C PRO A 38 11.00 -12.11 6.08
N VAL A 39 9.69 -12.14 6.32
CA VAL A 39 8.96 -13.30 6.85
C VAL A 39 7.75 -13.55 5.96
N LEU A 40 7.76 -14.65 5.21
CA LEU A 40 6.58 -15.05 4.43
C LEU A 40 5.47 -15.54 5.37
N ILE A 41 4.24 -15.14 5.10
CA ILE A 41 3.05 -15.56 5.84
C ILE A 41 2.10 -16.20 4.84
N GLY A 42 1.93 -17.52 4.94
CA GLY A 42 1.28 -18.29 3.90
C GLY A 42 1.20 -19.77 4.21
N ASP A 43 1.15 -20.57 3.15
CA ASP A 43 1.18 -22.02 3.23
C ASP A 43 2.56 -22.55 2.82
N PHE A 44 3.12 -23.46 3.63
CA PHE A 44 4.45 -24.03 3.40
C PHE A 44 4.57 -24.72 2.04
N SER A 45 3.56 -25.48 1.62
CA SER A 45 3.63 -26.27 0.39
C SER A 45 3.68 -25.35 -0.84
N THR A 46 3.01 -24.18 -0.75
CA THR A 46 3.11 -23.11 -1.76
C THR A 46 4.49 -22.48 -1.80
N VAL A 47 5.04 -22.09 -0.65
CA VAL A 47 6.40 -21.56 -0.58
C VAL A 47 7.39 -22.58 -1.14
N LYS A 48 7.27 -23.85 -0.78
CA LYS A 48 8.15 -24.92 -1.26
C LYS A 48 8.09 -25.09 -2.77
N TYR A 49 6.89 -25.14 -3.36
CA TYR A 49 6.72 -25.27 -4.81
C TYR A 49 7.47 -24.18 -5.60
N TYR A 50 7.41 -22.93 -5.15
CA TYR A 50 8.10 -21.82 -5.83
C TYR A 50 9.58 -21.73 -5.45
N ALA A 51 9.94 -21.98 -4.19
CA ALA A 51 11.33 -21.89 -3.71
C ALA A 51 12.23 -22.92 -4.39
N ASP A 52 11.77 -24.17 -4.54
CA ASP A 52 12.53 -25.23 -5.22
C ASP A 52 12.87 -24.86 -6.68
N ARG A 53 12.07 -23.99 -7.31
CA ARG A 53 12.23 -23.58 -8.73
C ARG A 53 12.99 -22.28 -8.90
N LEU A 54 12.84 -21.34 -7.96
CA LEU A 54 13.42 -19.99 -8.05
C LEU A 54 14.73 -19.86 -7.27
N MET A 55 14.93 -20.67 -6.23
CA MET A 55 16.05 -20.57 -5.30
C MET A 55 16.39 -21.93 -4.66
N PRO A 56 16.72 -22.96 -5.47
CA PRO A 56 16.96 -24.32 -4.97
C PRO A 56 18.09 -24.42 -3.93
N GLU A 57 19.02 -23.48 -3.93
CA GLU A 57 20.14 -23.42 -2.97
C GLU A 57 19.73 -22.87 -1.59
N ARG A 58 18.55 -22.28 -1.46
CA ARG A 58 18.05 -21.71 -0.20
C ARG A 58 17.18 -22.73 0.53
N SER A 59 17.53 -23.00 1.78
CA SER A 59 16.70 -23.82 2.67
C SER A 59 15.37 -23.11 3.01
N ILE A 60 14.34 -23.86 3.40
CA ILE A 60 13.09 -23.28 3.90
C ILE A 60 13.02 -23.54 5.40
N ARG A 61 12.91 -22.47 6.19
CA ARG A 61 12.76 -22.52 7.64
C ARG A 61 11.33 -22.16 8.02
N VAL A 62 10.59 -23.14 8.53
CA VAL A 62 9.27 -22.92 9.10
C VAL A 62 9.40 -22.35 10.50
N LEU A 63 8.79 -21.19 10.73
CA LEU A 63 8.77 -20.50 12.02
C LEU A 63 7.47 -20.79 12.76
N GLN A 64 7.54 -21.05 14.06
CA GLN A 64 6.35 -21.13 14.93
C GLN A 64 5.90 -19.73 15.36
N ASP A 65 6.83 -18.78 15.43
CA ASP A 65 6.58 -17.39 15.77
C ASP A 65 7.45 -16.47 14.89
N PRO A 66 6.90 -15.42 14.24
CA PRO A 66 7.69 -14.46 13.48
C PRO A 66 8.86 -13.83 14.24
N LEU A 67 8.80 -13.76 15.59
CA LEU A 67 9.91 -13.25 16.41
C LEU A 67 11.18 -14.10 16.29
N GLN A 68 11.06 -15.37 15.89
CA GLN A 68 12.20 -16.27 15.67
C GLN A 68 12.93 -15.99 14.35
N ALA A 69 12.40 -15.09 13.52
CA ALA A 69 13.01 -14.72 12.26
C ALA A 69 14.34 -14.01 12.48
N THR A 70 15.35 -14.42 11.73
CA THR A 70 16.71 -13.89 11.78
C THR A 70 17.14 -13.45 10.39
N SER A 71 18.07 -12.48 10.28
CA SER A 71 18.68 -12.13 8.99
C SER A 71 19.53 -13.30 8.48
N ASN A 72 18.98 -14.15 7.61
CA ASN A 72 19.66 -15.30 7.03
C ASN A 72 19.34 -15.42 5.52
N PRO A 73 20.22 -14.92 4.63
CA PRO A 73 20.08 -15.02 3.18
C PRO A 73 19.94 -16.45 2.63
N ALA A 74 20.51 -17.44 3.33
CA ALA A 74 20.49 -18.83 2.92
C ALA A 74 19.19 -19.56 3.27
N ALA A 75 18.22 -18.88 3.91
CA ALA A 75 16.97 -19.47 4.32
C ALA A 75 15.75 -18.58 4.01
N VAL A 76 14.78 -19.15 3.30
CA VAL A 76 13.44 -18.58 3.19
C VAL A 76 12.69 -18.87 4.49
N GLN A 77 12.24 -17.82 5.18
CA GLN A 77 11.55 -17.94 6.46
C GLN A 77 10.04 -17.79 6.25
N VAL A 78 9.27 -18.78 6.71
CA VAL A 78 7.82 -18.82 6.52
C VAL A 78 7.09 -19.17 7.81
N VAL A 79 6.00 -18.46 8.11
CA VAL A 79 4.98 -18.88 9.06
C VAL A 79 3.91 -19.63 8.28
N ASP A 80 3.83 -20.93 8.53
CA ASP A 80 2.94 -21.86 7.82
C ASP A 80 1.56 -21.95 8.48
N LEU A 81 0.51 -21.48 7.79
CA LEU A 81 -0.87 -21.55 8.25
C LEU A 81 -1.58 -22.87 7.91
N LYS A 82 -0.97 -23.75 7.09
CA LYS A 82 -1.51 -25.09 6.75
C LYS A 82 -2.96 -25.07 6.26
N ASN A 83 -3.31 -24.06 5.47
CA ASN A 83 -4.70 -23.79 5.09
C ASN A 83 -4.98 -24.02 3.60
N ILE A 84 -4.01 -24.54 2.85
CA ILE A 84 -4.14 -24.93 1.45
C ILE A 84 -4.10 -26.45 1.32
N ASP A 85 -5.09 -26.99 0.63
CA ASP A 85 -5.01 -28.32 0.02
C ASP A 85 -4.61 -28.14 -1.44
N PHE A 86 -3.42 -28.61 -1.81
CA PHE A 86 -2.91 -28.51 -3.18
C PHE A 86 -3.77 -29.26 -4.21
N ALA A 87 -4.45 -30.32 -3.79
CA ALA A 87 -5.36 -31.05 -4.66
C ALA A 87 -6.67 -30.28 -4.90
N HIS A 88 -7.05 -29.39 -3.96
CA HIS A 88 -8.32 -28.65 -4.00
C HIS A 88 -8.13 -27.22 -3.49
N VAL A 89 -7.44 -26.39 -4.27
CA VAL A 89 -7.19 -24.99 -3.91
C VAL A 89 -8.51 -24.23 -3.79
N LYS A 90 -8.87 -23.85 -2.56
CA LYS A 90 -10.02 -23.01 -2.27
C LYS A 90 -9.64 -21.54 -2.34
N LEU A 91 -10.39 -20.77 -3.11
CA LEU A 91 -10.28 -19.32 -3.18
C LEU A 91 -10.61 -18.67 -1.83
N GLY A 92 -10.04 -17.49 -1.58
CA GLY A 92 -10.32 -16.67 -0.39
C GLY A 92 -9.48 -17.00 0.85
N LYS A 93 -8.65 -18.05 0.82
CA LYS A 93 -7.71 -18.40 1.89
C LYS A 93 -6.65 -17.32 2.17
N ALA A 94 -6.38 -16.47 1.18
CA ALA A 94 -5.51 -15.30 1.30
C ALA A 94 -5.86 -14.38 2.48
N LEU A 95 -7.14 -14.32 2.87
CA LEU A 95 -7.63 -13.46 3.94
C LEU A 95 -7.17 -13.91 5.32
N GLU A 96 -6.92 -15.21 5.49
CA GLU A 96 -6.37 -15.77 6.72
C GLU A 96 -4.91 -15.33 6.89
N TYR A 97 -4.14 -15.21 5.80
CA TYR A 97 -2.78 -14.66 5.82
C TYR A 97 -2.76 -13.20 6.26
N ILE A 98 -3.66 -12.38 5.70
CA ILE A 98 -3.80 -10.97 6.07
C ILE A 98 -4.17 -10.85 7.54
N ARG A 99 -5.15 -11.63 8.01
CA ARG A 99 -5.56 -11.62 9.43
C ARG A 99 -4.40 -11.98 10.35
N ALA A 100 -3.64 -13.03 10.03
CA ALA A 100 -2.48 -13.45 10.81
C ALA A 100 -1.39 -12.35 10.81
N ALA A 101 -1.07 -11.77 9.66
CA ALA A 101 -0.07 -10.71 9.55
C ALA A 101 -0.46 -9.45 10.34
N VAL A 102 -1.72 -9.03 10.25
CA VAL A 102 -2.24 -7.90 11.05
C VAL A 102 -2.13 -8.20 12.54
N ASP A 103 -2.54 -9.40 12.99
CA ASP A 103 -2.41 -9.80 14.39
C ASP A 103 -0.94 -9.82 14.86
N PHE A 104 -0.03 -10.35 14.05
CA PHE A 104 1.40 -10.32 14.35
C PHE A 104 1.95 -8.89 14.46
N CYS A 105 1.54 -7.99 13.57
CA CYS A 105 2.01 -6.61 13.58
C CYS A 105 1.44 -5.83 14.78
N LEU A 106 0.15 -6.00 15.08
CA LEU A 106 -0.48 -5.43 16.29
C LEU A 106 0.18 -5.91 17.58
N LYS A 107 0.62 -7.17 17.61
CA LYS A 107 1.39 -7.77 18.73
C LYS A 107 2.89 -7.46 18.69
N LYS A 108 3.34 -6.59 17.77
CA LYS A 108 4.75 -6.20 17.59
C LYS A 108 5.72 -7.37 17.33
N LYS A 109 5.22 -8.45 16.70
CA LYS A 109 6.03 -9.59 16.25
C LYS A 109 6.69 -9.35 14.90
N ILE A 110 6.10 -8.45 14.11
CA ILE A 110 6.64 -7.88 12.87
C ILE A 110 6.39 -6.37 12.91
N ASP A 111 7.22 -5.61 12.21
CA ASP A 111 7.19 -4.14 12.21
C ASP A 111 6.29 -3.56 11.10
N ALA A 112 6.08 -4.29 10.01
CA ALA A 112 5.16 -3.92 8.94
C ALA A 112 4.61 -5.13 8.18
N VAL A 113 3.52 -4.91 7.44
CA VAL A 113 2.86 -5.89 6.59
C VAL A 113 2.94 -5.46 5.12
N VAL A 114 3.40 -6.37 4.26
CA VAL A 114 3.34 -6.23 2.81
C VAL A 114 2.36 -7.26 2.28
N THR A 115 1.29 -6.83 1.63
CA THR A 115 0.28 -7.77 1.13
C THR A 115 0.48 -8.09 -0.35
N GLY A 116 0.58 -9.38 -0.68
CA GLY A 116 0.40 -9.88 -2.03
C GLY A 116 -1.03 -9.67 -2.57
N PRO A 117 -1.22 -9.86 -3.89
CA PRO A 117 -2.49 -9.64 -4.55
C PRO A 117 -3.58 -10.60 -4.05
N ILE A 118 -4.80 -10.09 -3.90
CA ILE A 118 -5.98 -10.90 -3.57
C ILE A 118 -7.07 -10.76 -4.62
N HIS A 119 -7.83 -11.82 -4.82
CA HIS A 119 -9.01 -11.78 -5.69
C HIS A 119 -10.23 -11.27 -4.92
N LYS A 120 -10.81 -10.14 -5.35
CA LYS A 120 -11.90 -9.46 -4.60
C LYS A 120 -13.16 -10.33 -4.50
N GLU A 121 -13.55 -11.01 -5.58
CA GLU A 121 -14.75 -11.87 -5.58
C GLU A 121 -14.53 -13.09 -4.68
N ALA A 122 -13.34 -13.66 -4.68
CA ALA A 122 -12.97 -14.75 -3.78
C ALA A 122 -13.05 -14.31 -2.31
N ALA A 123 -12.64 -13.08 -2.02
CA ALA A 123 -12.74 -12.51 -0.68
C ALA A 123 -14.20 -12.34 -0.22
N GLN A 124 -15.07 -11.88 -1.12
CA GLN A 124 -16.52 -11.79 -0.84
C GLN A 124 -17.14 -13.17 -0.61
N MET A 125 -16.82 -14.15 -1.46
CA MET A 125 -17.29 -15.54 -1.32
C MET A 125 -16.83 -16.20 -0.01
N ALA A 126 -15.66 -15.81 0.50
CA ALA A 126 -15.13 -16.29 1.78
C ALA A 126 -15.76 -15.60 3.01
N GLY A 127 -16.82 -14.82 2.83
CA GLY A 127 -17.61 -14.26 3.93
C GLY A 127 -17.14 -12.90 4.44
N ILE A 128 -16.29 -12.18 3.69
CA ILE A 128 -16.01 -10.78 4.00
C ILE A 128 -17.21 -9.93 3.59
N ASN A 129 -18.00 -9.51 4.59
CA ASN A 129 -18.99 -8.44 4.46
C ASN A 129 -18.33 -7.06 4.46
N ALA A 130 -17.22 -6.90 3.73
CA ALA A 130 -16.54 -5.64 3.52
C ALA A 130 -16.40 -5.40 2.01
N PRO A 131 -16.61 -4.16 1.53
CA PRO A 131 -16.61 -3.86 0.10
C PRO A 131 -15.22 -3.99 -0.55
N GLY A 132 -14.14 -4.08 0.23
CA GLY A 132 -12.77 -4.22 -0.27
C GLY A 132 -11.71 -4.58 0.77
N HIS A 133 -10.46 -4.73 0.30
CA HIS A 133 -9.29 -5.06 1.12
C HIS A 133 -9.01 -4.02 2.20
N THR A 134 -9.18 -2.74 1.86
CA THR A 134 -8.91 -1.61 2.76
C THR A 134 -9.88 -1.59 3.94
N GLU A 135 -11.16 -1.85 3.68
CA GLU A 135 -12.22 -1.91 4.69
C GLU A 135 -12.06 -3.13 5.60
N TYR A 136 -11.62 -4.26 5.04
CA TYR A 136 -11.27 -5.44 5.84
C TYR A 136 -10.10 -5.15 6.80
N LEU A 137 -9.03 -4.50 6.34
CA LEU A 137 -7.91 -4.09 7.19
C LEU A 137 -8.36 -3.11 8.29
N ALA A 138 -9.20 -2.13 7.94
CA ALA A 138 -9.74 -1.17 8.90
C ALA A 138 -10.55 -1.89 10.00
N ALA A 139 -11.40 -2.85 9.62
CA ALA A 139 -12.18 -3.66 10.55
C ALA A 139 -11.29 -4.52 11.46
N LEU A 140 -10.27 -5.19 10.92
CA LEU A 140 -9.30 -5.96 11.71
C LEU A 140 -8.55 -5.10 12.72
N CYS A 141 -8.19 -3.88 12.33
CA CYS A 141 -7.50 -2.90 13.16
C CYS A 141 -8.43 -2.08 14.07
N LYS A 142 -9.76 -2.29 13.99
CA LYS A 142 -10.79 -1.52 14.72
C LYS A 142 -10.67 -0.01 14.52
N VAL A 143 -10.34 0.42 13.31
CA VAL A 143 -10.34 1.84 12.92
C VAL A 143 -11.50 2.13 11.98
N GLN A 144 -12.09 3.32 12.09
CA GLN A 144 -13.23 3.70 11.27
C GLN A 144 -12.81 4.22 9.89
N GLU A 145 -11.72 5.00 9.86
CA GLU A 145 -11.28 5.67 8.64
C GLU A 145 -9.79 5.48 8.35
N VAL A 146 -9.51 5.36 7.07
CA VAL A 146 -8.18 5.30 6.48
C VAL A 146 -8.16 6.12 5.19
N ARG A 147 -6.96 6.44 4.70
CA ARG A 147 -6.75 7.08 3.40
C ARG A 147 -5.79 6.24 2.56
N MET A 148 -6.10 6.15 1.27
CA MET A 148 -5.23 5.51 0.30
C MET A 148 -4.16 6.49 -0.14
N LEU A 149 -2.91 6.09 0.01
CA LEU A 149 -1.75 6.76 -0.58
C LEU A 149 -1.18 5.86 -1.68
N LEU A 150 -1.07 6.39 -2.88
CA LEU A 150 -0.33 5.78 -3.97
C LEU A 150 1.07 6.40 -4.03
N VAL A 151 2.10 5.56 -4.10
CA VAL A 151 3.50 5.98 -4.21
C VAL A 151 4.10 5.35 -5.47
N VAL A 152 4.68 6.19 -6.32
CA VAL A 152 5.46 5.77 -7.50
C VAL A 152 6.76 6.57 -7.47
N ASN A 153 7.89 5.90 -7.27
CA ASN A 153 9.19 6.55 -7.09
C ASN A 153 9.12 7.64 -5.99
N HIS A 154 9.35 8.90 -6.34
CA HIS A 154 9.27 10.05 -5.43
C HIS A 154 7.88 10.73 -5.41
N LEU A 155 6.97 10.30 -6.29
CA LEU A 155 5.62 10.86 -6.44
C LEU A 155 4.66 10.19 -5.46
N ARG A 156 3.77 11.01 -4.86
CA ARG A 156 2.87 10.58 -3.80
C ARG A 156 1.50 11.22 -3.98
N ALA A 157 0.47 10.41 -4.13
CA ALA A 157 -0.91 10.87 -4.28
C ALA A 157 -1.82 10.27 -3.21
N MET A 158 -2.36 11.11 -2.32
CA MET A 158 -3.38 10.69 -1.36
C MET A 158 -4.77 11.09 -1.87
N HIS A 159 -5.76 10.22 -1.69
CA HIS A 159 -7.06 10.39 -2.31
C HIS A 159 -8.15 10.77 -1.31
N VAL A 160 -8.92 11.81 -1.60
CA VAL A 160 -10.17 12.15 -0.89
C VAL A 160 -11.20 11.06 -1.13
N SER A 161 -11.33 10.60 -2.38
CA SER A 161 -12.21 9.48 -2.76
C SER A 161 -11.50 8.52 -3.71
N THR A 162 -11.83 7.22 -3.63
CA THR A 162 -11.25 6.17 -4.46
C THR A 162 -12.32 5.50 -5.32
N HIS A 163 -12.78 4.30 -4.96
CA HIS A 163 -13.66 3.47 -5.78
C HIS A 163 -15.13 3.93 -5.75
N LEU A 164 -15.39 5.16 -6.23
CA LEU A 164 -16.72 5.73 -6.47
C LEU A 164 -16.90 6.02 -7.96
N SER A 165 -18.15 6.05 -8.43
CA SER A 165 -18.42 6.66 -9.74
C SER A 165 -18.03 8.14 -9.70
N LEU A 166 -17.60 8.70 -10.85
CA LEU A 166 -17.12 10.09 -10.88
C LEU A 166 -18.14 11.06 -10.27
N ARG A 167 -19.44 10.94 -10.62
CA ARG A 167 -20.52 11.73 -10.01
C ARG A 167 -20.49 11.70 -8.47
N ARG A 168 -20.43 10.51 -7.88
CA ARG A 168 -20.38 10.35 -6.42
C ARG A 168 -19.06 10.83 -5.81
N ALA A 169 -17.97 10.77 -6.59
CA ALA A 169 -16.68 11.32 -6.18
C ALA A 169 -16.76 12.85 -6.09
N LEU A 170 -17.43 13.52 -7.02
CA LEU A 170 -17.69 14.97 -6.96
C LEU A 170 -18.49 15.34 -5.69
N ASP A 171 -19.56 14.59 -5.38
CA ASP A 171 -20.36 14.81 -4.17
C ASP A 171 -19.56 14.66 -2.87
N ALA A 172 -18.49 13.86 -2.90
CA ALA A 172 -17.61 13.61 -1.75
C ALA A 172 -16.57 14.72 -1.52
N VAL A 173 -16.43 15.68 -2.46
CA VAL A 173 -15.51 16.82 -2.34
C VAL A 173 -16.09 17.82 -1.34
N LYS A 174 -15.86 17.54 -0.05
CA LYS A 174 -16.34 18.33 1.07
C LYS A 174 -15.21 18.81 1.95
N LYS A 175 -15.30 20.05 2.43
CA LYS A 175 -14.29 20.71 3.28
C LYS A 175 -13.78 19.80 4.38
N ALA A 176 -14.69 19.19 5.15
CA ALA A 176 -14.35 18.33 6.27
C ALA A 176 -13.53 17.11 5.83
N ARG A 177 -13.90 16.48 4.71
CA ARG A 177 -13.22 15.30 4.18
C ARG A 177 -11.84 15.66 3.61
N ILE A 178 -11.73 16.80 2.93
CA ILE A 178 -10.46 17.31 2.40
C ILE A 178 -9.49 17.62 3.55
N LEU A 179 -9.96 18.35 4.57
CA LEU A 179 -9.17 18.68 5.75
C LEU A 179 -8.67 17.43 6.47
N ASP A 180 -9.55 16.46 6.71
CA ASP A 180 -9.14 15.19 7.32
C ASP A 180 -8.12 14.45 6.43
N THR A 181 -8.29 14.46 5.11
CA THR A 181 -7.31 13.88 4.18
C THR A 181 -5.95 14.59 4.25
N ILE A 182 -5.91 15.91 4.45
CA ILE A 182 -4.67 16.66 4.71
C ILE A 182 -4.00 16.17 6.01
N HIS A 183 -4.75 15.94 7.08
CA HIS A 183 -4.19 15.40 8.33
C HIS A 183 -3.61 14.00 8.14
N TYR A 184 -4.26 13.14 7.36
CA TYR A 184 -3.71 11.85 6.98
C TYR A 184 -2.44 11.99 6.13
N ALA A 185 -2.36 12.98 5.23
CA ALA A 185 -1.14 13.23 4.46
C ALA A 185 0.03 13.66 5.34
N VAL A 186 -0.19 14.48 6.36
CA VAL A 186 0.85 14.82 7.35
C VAL A 186 1.34 13.56 8.08
N LYS A 187 0.41 12.68 8.53
CA LYS A 187 0.77 11.39 9.15
C LYS A 187 1.62 10.54 8.18
N ALA A 188 1.24 10.49 6.91
CA ALA A 188 1.93 9.74 5.89
C ALA A 188 3.35 10.27 5.64
N LEU A 189 3.52 11.58 5.48
CA LEU A 189 4.83 12.20 5.26
C LEU A 189 5.76 11.94 6.46
N LYS A 190 5.23 11.98 7.68
CA LYS A 190 6.00 11.58 8.87
C LYS A 190 6.44 10.11 8.82
N GLN A 191 5.54 9.19 8.46
CA GLN A 191 5.88 7.78 8.30
C GLN A 191 6.89 7.56 7.17
N LEU A 192 6.86 8.39 6.13
CA LEU A 192 7.82 8.37 5.02
C LEU A 192 9.12 9.13 5.31
N GLN A 193 9.32 9.55 6.57
CA GLN A 193 10.47 10.32 7.04
C GLN A 193 10.70 11.66 6.32
N VAL A 194 9.65 12.24 5.74
CA VAL A 194 9.69 13.56 5.11
C VAL A 194 9.43 14.63 6.18
N GLN A 195 10.48 15.37 6.54
CA GLN A 195 10.38 16.49 7.48
C GLN A 195 9.82 17.74 6.78
N ASN A 196 8.98 18.51 7.49
CA ASN A 196 8.37 19.75 6.99
C ASN A 196 7.68 19.61 5.61
N GLY A 197 7.10 18.42 5.36
CA GLY A 197 6.63 18.05 4.03
C GLY A 197 5.56 18.99 3.46
N ARG A 198 5.71 19.32 2.18
CA ARG A 198 4.88 20.23 1.39
C ARG A 198 3.74 19.47 0.74
N ILE A 199 2.51 19.83 1.09
CA ILE A 199 1.30 19.18 0.56
C ILE A 199 0.64 20.13 -0.44
N ALA A 200 0.28 19.63 -1.62
CA ALA A 200 -0.60 20.34 -2.54
C ALA A 200 -1.99 19.72 -2.56
N VAL A 201 -3.04 20.54 -2.56
CA VAL A 201 -4.42 20.08 -2.81
C VAL A 201 -4.80 20.43 -4.24
N ALA A 202 -5.14 19.43 -5.04
CA ALA A 202 -5.59 19.65 -6.42
C ALA A 202 -6.95 20.38 -6.43
N GLY A 203 -7.21 21.16 -7.49
CA GLY A 203 -8.53 21.63 -7.84
C GLY A 203 -9.41 20.49 -8.35
N LEU A 204 -10.73 20.68 -8.27
CA LEU A 204 -11.71 19.77 -8.86
C LEU A 204 -11.93 20.09 -10.33
N ASN A 205 -12.10 21.38 -10.62
CA ASN A 205 -12.44 21.89 -11.93
C ASN A 205 -11.17 22.21 -12.74
N PRO A 206 -11.27 22.27 -14.08
CA PRO A 206 -10.19 22.78 -14.92
C PRO A 206 -9.68 24.11 -14.37
N HIS A 207 -8.36 24.29 -14.35
CA HIS A 207 -7.71 25.51 -13.91
C HIS A 207 -8.08 25.92 -12.46
N ALA A 208 -8.51 24.96 -11.63
CA ALA A 208 -9.03 25.22 -10.29
C ALA A 208 -10.15 26.29 -10.31
N SER A 209 -11.14 26.07 -11.17
CA SER A 209 -12.30 26.93 -11.43
C SER A 209 -12.05 28.24 -12.16
N GLU A 210 -10.79 28.62 -12.48
CA GLU A 210 -10.48 29.87 -13.20
C GLU A 210 -11.20 31.09 -12.59
N GLY A 211 -11.03 31.30 -11.28
CA GLY A 211 -11.69 32.38 -10.54
C GLY A 211 -13.21 32.23 -10.37
N GLY A 212 -13.76 31.04 -10.64
CA GLY A 212 -15.19 30.71 -10.51
C GLY A 212 -15.93 30.53 -11.83
N LEU A 213 -15.23 30.65 -12.97
CA LEU A 213 -15.82 30.46 -14.30
C LEU A 213 -16.23 29.00 -14.57
N PHE A 214 -15.51 28.03 -14.00
CA PHE A 214 -15.71 26.60 -14.29
C PHE A 214 -16.29 25.79 -13.12
N GLY A 215 -16.78 26.46 -12.07
CA GLY A 215 -17.32 25.81 -10.88
C GLY A 215 -17.12 26.66 -9.63
N SER A 216 -17.59 26.16 -8.49
CA SER A 216 -17.48 26.86 -7.20
C SER A 216 -16.90 25.99 -6.08
N GLU A 217 -16.66 24.70 -6.33
CA GLU A 217 -16.18 23.75 -5.33
C GLU A 217 -14.82 24.17 -4.74
N GLU A 218 -13.97 24.84 -5.52
CA GLU A 218 -12.72 25.44 -5.04
C GLU A 218 -12.94 26.48 -3.95
N THR A 219 -13.90 27.39 -4.13
CA THR A 219 -14.15 28.48 -3.18
C THR A 219 -15.00 28.00 -1.99
N GLU A 220 -15.95 27.10 -2.24
CA GLU A 220 -16.91 26.59 -1.25
C GLU A 220 -16.33 25.49 -0.35
N GLU A 221 -15.48 24.61 -0.87
CA GLU A 221 -15.07 23.39 -0.16
C GLU A 221 -13.54 23.27 -0.02
N ILE A 222 -12.77 23.45 -1.10
CA ILE A 222 -11.33 23.16 -1.13
C ILE A 222 -10.49 24.25 -0.46
N ALA A 223 -10.61 25.51 -0.90
CA ALA A 223 -9.84 26.62 -0.34
C ALA A 223 -10.14 26.86 1.15
N PRO A 224 -11.39 26.70 1.65
CA PRO A 224 -11.66 26.72 3.08
C PRO A 224 -10.94 25.61 3.86
N ALA A 225 -10.80 24.40 3.30
CA ALA A 225 -10.06 23.31 3.94
C ALA A 225 -8.56 23.61 3.99
N VAL A 226 -7.99 24.13 2.88
CA VAL A 226 -6.58 24.55 2.81
C VAL A 226 -6.28 25.67 3.81
N ARG A 227 -7.09 26.73 3.86
CA ARG A 227 -6.90 27.83 4.82
C ARG A 227 -6.97 27.35 6.27
N GLN A 228 -7.88 26.42 6.56
CA GLN A 228 -7.97 25.84 7.90
C GLN A 228 -6.70 25.04 8.23
N ALA A 229 -6.23 24.16 7.35
CA ALA A 229 -4.97 23.44 7.55
C ALA A 229 -3.76 24.38 7.72
N GLN A 230 -3.70 25.47 6.95
CA GLN A 230 -2.66 26.50 7.10
C GLN A 230 -2.73 27.21 8.46
N SER A 231 -3.94 27.50 8.96
CA SER A 231 -4.12 28.09 10.29
C SER A 231 -3.70 27.16 11.43
N GLU A 232 -3.67 25.85 11.17
CA GLU A 232 -3.12 24.82 12.08
C GLU A 232 -1.58 24.70 11.95
N GLY A 233 -0.94 25.51 11.10
CA GLY A 233 0.50 25.52 10.89
C GLY A 233 0.99 24.48 9.87
N LEU A 234 0.11 23.86 9.11
CA LEU A 234 0.47 22.84 8.13
C LEU A 234 0.97 23.49 6.82
N ASN A 235 2.02 22.91 6.23
CA ASN A 235 2.61 23.36 4.98
C ASN A 235 1.79 22.85 3.77
N VAL A 236 0.66 23.51 3.53
CA VAL A 236 -0.33 23.12 2.52
C VAL A 236 -0.56 24.26 1.53
N THR A 237 -0.56 23.92 0.24
CA THR A 237 -0.83 24.84 -0.87
C THR A 237 -2.03 24.34 -1.67
N GLY A 238 -2.95 25.24 -2.04
CA GLY A 238 -4.03 24.91 -2.97
C GLY A 238 -5.27 25.80 -2.82
N PRO A 239 -6.31 25.56 -3.63
CA PRO A 239 -6.35 24.57 -4.70
C PRO A 239 -5.34 24.89 -5.82
N VAL A 240 -4.65 23.86 -6.33
CA VAL A 240 -3.71 23.97 -7.46
C VAL A 240 -4.34 23.35 -8.70
N SER A 241 -4.17 23.97 -9.87
CA SER A 241 -4.74 23.43 -11.11
C SER A 241 -4.38 21.95 -11.33
N PRO A 242 -5.35 21.06 -11.56
CA PRO A 242 -5.13 19.61 -11.54
C PRO A 242 -4.23 19.08 -12.67
N ASP A 243 -4.14 19.79 -13.79
CA ASP A 243 -3.24 19.47 -14.91
C ASP A 243 -1.77 19.83 -14.64
N THR A 244 -1.51 20.82 -13.77
CA THR A 244 -0.15 21.28 -13.44
C THR A 244 0.39 20.69 -12.13
N VAL A 245 -0.48 20.31 -11.18
CA VAL A 245 -0.07 19.94 -9.82
C VAL A 245 0.90 18.76 -9.79
N PHE A 246 0.67 17.72 -10.62
CA PHE A 246 1.56 16.55 -10.69
C PHE A 246 2.85 16.84 -11.44
N HIS A 247 2.81 17.71 -12.46
CA HIS A 247 4.01 18.20 -13.13
C HIS A 247 4.90 18.97 -12.15
N ARG A 248 4.32 19.87 -11.35
CA ARG A 248 5.01 20.63 -10.30
C ARG A 248 5.58 19.73 -9.20
N MET A 249 4.83 18.70 -8.77
CA MET A 249 5.34 17.68 -7.84
C MET A 249 6.56 16.95 -8.43
N ASN A 250 6.51 16.56 -9.71
CA ASN A 250 7.64 15.88 -10.37
C ASN A 250 8.88 16.77 -10.54
N HIS A 251 8.72 18.10 -10.42
CA HIS A 251 9.82 19.07 -10.36
C HIS A 251 10.21 19.43 -8.92
N GLY A 252 9.74 18.66 -7.93
CA GLY A 252 10.16 18.76 -6.54
C GLY A 252 9.51 19.90 -5.75
N GLU A 253 8.42 20.50 -6.24
CA GLU A 253 7.73 21.57 -5.51
C GLU A 253 6.88 21.05 -4.34
N PHE A 254 6.34 19.84 -4.47
CA PHE A 254 5.49 19.21 -3.46
C PHE A 254 6.01 17.82 -3.14
N ASP A 255 5.81 17.40 -1.89
CA ASP A 255 6.20 16.07 -1.42
C ASP A 255 5.02 15.09 -1.48
N LEU A 256 3.78 15.60 -1.49
CA LEU A 256 2.54 14.84 -1.63
C LEU A 256 1.42 15.70 -2.23
N VAL A 257 0.64 15.12 -3.15
CA VAL A 257 -0.56 15.74 -3.72
C VAL A 257 -1.82 15.05 -3.18
N ILE A 258 -2.79 15.85 -2.72
CA ILE A 258 -4.15 15.41 -2.41
C ILE A 258 -4.96 15.43 -3.71
N ALA A 259 -5.26 14.26 -4.24
CA ALA A 259 -6.18 14.04 -5.34
C ALA A 259 -7.62 13.95 -4.83
N LEU A 260 -8.56 14.60 -5.49
CA LEU A 260 -9.96 14.66 -5.08
C LEU A 260 -10.74 13.39 -5.47
N TYR A 261 -10.32 12.74 -6.55
CA TYR A 261 -10.89 11.48 -7.04
C TYR A 261 -9.81 10.53 -7.56
N HIS A 262 -10.16 9.25 -7.71
CA HIS A 262 -9.24 8.16 -8.04
C HIS A 262 -8.34 8.47 -9.26
N ASP A 263 -8.95 8.73 -10.41
CA ASP A 263 -8.21 8.87 -11.66
C ASP A 263 -7.34 10.13 -11.69
N GLN A 264 -7.68 11.17 -10.91
CA GLN A 264 -6.87 12.38 -10.81
C GLN A 264 -5.46 12.08 -10.29
N GLY A 265 -5.32 11.16 -9.34
CA GLY A 265 -4.03 10.73 -8.80
C GLY A 265 -3.45 9.52 -9.53
N HIS A 266 -4.29 8.57 -9.97
CA HIS A 266 -3.80 7.33 -10.56
C HIS A 266 -3.24 7.52 -11.97
N ILE A 267 -3.88 8.34 -12.82
CA ILE A 267 -3.41 8.58 -14.19
C ILE A 267 -1.96 9.11 -14.22
N PRO A 268 -1.62 10.22 -13.54
CA PRO A 268 -0.26 10.77 -13.62
C PRO A 268 0.79 9.83 -13.03
N LEU A 269 0.48 9.15 -11.92
CA LEU A 269 1.42 8.23 -11.28
C LEU A 269 1.66 6.98 -12.12
N LYS A 270 0.61 6.38 -12.69
CA LYS A 270 0.74 5.20 -13.56
C LYS A 270 1.45 5.51 -14.88
N LEU A 271 1.26 6.71 -15.42
CA LEU A 271 1.99 7.16 -16.62
C LEU A 271 3.51 7.20 -16.39
N LEU A 272 3.95 7.51 -15.16
CA LEU A 272 5.36 7.66 -14.81
C LEU A 272 6.01 6.40 -14.20
N GLY A 273 5.21 5.38 -13.84
CA GLY A 273 5.70 4.14 -13.27
C GLY A 273 4.62 3.11 -13.04
N PHE A 274 4.12 2.52 -14.14
CA PHE A 274 3.02 1.56 -14.13
C PHE A 274 3.32 0.33 -13.26
N ASP A 275 4.51 -0.26 -13.38
CA ASP A 275 4.89 -1.51 -12.70
C ASP A 275 5.49 -1.30 -11.30
N SER A 276 5.72 -0.05 -10.89
CA SER A 276 6.37 0.29 -9.61
C SER A 276 5.43 0.94 -8.59
N GLY A 277 4.13 1.03 -8.91
CA GLY A 277 3.10 1.54 -8.01
C GLY A 277 2.99 0.72 -6.72
N VAL A 278 3.00 1.42 -5.60
CA VAL A 278 2.79 0.87 -4.26
C VAL A 278 1.62 1.58 -3.60
N ASN A 279 0.66 0.80 -3.13
CA ASN A 279 -0.46 1.29 -2.35
C ASN A 279 -0.14 1.20 -0.85
N VAL A 280 -0.35 2.29 -0.13
CA VAL A 280 -0.16 2.40 1.32
C VAL A 280 -1.48 2.80 1.97
N THR A 281 -1.84 2.10 3.05
CA THR A 281 -3.06 2.38 3.80
C THR A 281 -2.73 3.19 5.05
N ILE A 282 -2.97 4.50 4.99
CA ILE A 282 -2.65 5.42 6.08
C ILE A 282 -3.83 5.48 7.05
N GLY A 283 -3.54 5.41 8.35
CA GLY A 283 -4.55 5.45 9.42
C GLY A 283 -4.68 4.17 10.22
N LEU A 284 -4.10 3.08 9.73
CA LEU A 284 -3.97 1.87 10.51
C LEU A 284 -2.93 2.09 11.64
N PRO A 285 -3.07 1.39 12.78
CA PRO A 285 -2.06 1.36 13.84
C PRO A 285 -0.83 0.53 13.47
N ILE A 286 -0.78 0.01 12.24
CA ILE A 286 0.30 -0.78 11.64
C ILE A 286 0.72 -0.14 10.32
N ILE A 287 1.95 -0.41 9.90
CA ILE A 287 2.40 -0.07 8.55
C ILE A 287 1.92 -1.17 7.61
N ARG A 288 1.21 -0.78 6.54
CA ARG A 288 0.79 -1.70 5.48
C ARG A 288 1.07 -1.11 4.10
N THR A 289 1.82 -1.85 3.29
CA THR A 289 2.01 -1.59 1.86
C THR A 289 1.48 -2.76 1.02
N SER A 290 1.27 -2.53 -0.27
CA SER A 290 0.76 -3.52 -1.20
C SER A 290 1.19 -3.21 -2.61
N VAL A 291 1.29 -4.27 -3.41
CA VAL A 291 1.40 -4.18 -4.86
C VAL A 291 0.15 -3.54 -5.46
N ASP A 292 0.31 -2.89 -6.62
CA ASP A 292 -0.79 -2.27 -7.38
C ASP A 292 -1.40 -3.20 -8.46
N HIS A 293 -0.74 -4.34 -8.75
CA HIS A 293 -1.26 -5.33 -9.69
C HIS A 293 -2.20 -6.35 -9.02
N GLY A 294 -3.05 -6.98 -9.85
CA GLY A 294 -3.98 -8.03 -9.42
C GLY A 294 -3.33 -9.42 -9.30
N THR A 295 -4.17 -10.46 -9.25
CA THR A 295 -3.74 -11.86 -9.13
C THR A 295 -3.17 -12.46 -10.41
N ALA A 296 -3.45 -11.87 -11.58
CA ALA A 296 -2.94 -12.27 -12.90
C ALA A 296 -3.00 -13.80 -13.13
N PHE A 297 -4.20 -14.37 -13.01
CA PHE A 297 -4.43 -15.83 -13.10
C PHE A 297 -3.98 -16.44 -14.43
N ASP A 298 -3.99 -15.65 -15.50
CA ASP A 298 -3.55 -16.03 -16.85
C ASP A 298 -2.05 -16.39 -16.92
N ILE A 299 -1.23 -15.86 -16.02
CA ILE A 299 0.22 -16.14 -15.95
C ILE A 299 0.66 -16.85 -14.67
N ALA A 300 -0.27 -17.13 -13.75
CA ALA A 300 0.04 -17.78 -12.47
C ALA A 300 0.76 -19.14 -12.68
N GLY A 301 1.87 -19.34 -11.96
CA GLY A 301 2.66 -20.57 -12.01
C GLY A 301 3.56 -20.72 -13.25
N LYS A 302 3.53 -19.76 -14.18
CA LYS A 302 4.40 -19.74 -15.37
C LYS A 302 5.76 -19.11 -15.11
N LEU A 303 5.99 -18.52 -13.94
CA LEU A 303 7.24 -17.82 -13.60
C LEU A 303 7.51 -16.56 -14.45
N LEU A 304 6.46 -15.95 -15.02
CA LEU A 304 6.55 -14.77 -15.90
C LEU A 304 6.29 -13.44 -15.19
N ALA A 305 5.75 -13.44 -13.97
CA ALA A 305 5.36 -12.21 -13.29
C ALA A 305 6.58 -11.35 -12.90
N ASN A 306 6.48 -10.04 -13.10
CA ASN A 306 7.50 -9.07 -12.67
C ASN A 306 7.38 -8.81 -11.16
N PRO A 307 8.44 -9.01 -10.35
CA PRO A 307 8.40 -8.77 -8.90
C PRO A 307 8.57 -7.30 -8.50
N GLU A 308 8.81 -6.37 -9.43
CA GLU A 308 9.21 -5.00 -9.11
C GLU A 308 8.27 -4.28 -8.14
N SER A 309 6.95 -4.32 -8.36
CA SER A 309 5.97 -3.72 -7.43
C SER A 309 6.09 -4.31 -6.01
N MET A 310 6.32 -5.63 -5.88
CA MET A 310 6.52 -6.29 -4.59
C MET A 310 7.81 -5.84 -3.92
N VAL A 311 8.91 -5.74 -4.69
CA VAL A 311 10.20 -5.22 -4.21
C VAL A 311 10.04 -3.79 -3.68
N LYS A 312 9.38 -2.92 -4.46
CA LYS A 312 9.10 -1.53 -4.05
C LYS A 312 8.20 -1.46 -2.83
N ALA A 313 7.19 -2.33 -2.73
CA ALA A 313 6.30 -2.39 -1.58
C ALA A 313 7.03 -2.79 -0.29
N ILE A 314 7.94 -3.78 -0.36
CA ILE A 314 8.79 -4.17 0.76
C ILE A 314 9.73 -3.02 1.11
N GLN A 315 10.42 -2.44 0.14
CA GLN A 315 11.34 -1.32 0.37
C GLN A 315 10.63 -0.13 1.05
N LEU A 316 9.42 0.20 0.62
CA LEU A 316 8.64 1.27 1.23
C LEU A 316 8.22 0.92 2.66
N ALA A 317 7.81 -0.32 2.91
CA ALA A 317 7.50 -0.79 4.26
C ALA A 317 8.71 -0.70 5.20
N CYS A 318 9.92 -1.06 4.72
CA CYS A 318 11.15 -0.91 5.49
C CYS A 318 11.41 0.55 5.85
N LEU A 319 11.32 1.47 4.89
CA LEU A 319 11.51 2.90 5.13
C LEU A 319 10.54 3.42 6.20
N MET A 320 9.27 2.99 6.13
CA MET A 320 8.26 3.42 7.09
C MET A 320 8.42 2.79 8.47
N ALA A 321 9.04 1.60 8.55
CA ALA A 321 9.24 0.85 9.79
C ALA A 321 10.54 1.22 10.53
N GLU A 322 11.45 1.92 9.87
CA GLU A 322 12.67 2.45 10.48
C GLU A 322 12.30 3.37 11.67
N LYS A 323 12.85 3.05 12.85
CA LYS A 323 12.62 3.81 14.08
C LYS A 323 13.52 5.05 14.07
N SER A 324 12.90 6.23 14.03
CA SER A 324 13.57 7.51 14.30
C SER A 324 13.99 7.63 15.76
#